data_AF-A0A0S4KR45-F1
#
_entry.id   AF-A0A0S4KR45-F1
#
_cell.length_a   1.000
_cell.length_b   1.000
_cell.length_c   1.000
_cell.angle_alpha   90.00
_cell.angle_beta   90.00
_cell.angle_gamma   90.00
#
_symmetry.space_group_name_H-M   'P 1'
#
loop_
_entity.id
_entity.type
_entity.pdbx_description
1 polymer ?
#
loop_
_entity_poly.entity_id
_entity_poly.type
_entity_poly.pdbx_seq_one_letter_code
_entity_poly.pdbx_strand_id
1 'polypeptide(L)'
;MLAALFGPFLLMDQVQAQIGLGQVGSLKRSPADIVKRYVRLDQKGARLDVMGFDVVSSYVNWKEEPAWDRVVLVHAVDVPEDHRKWEILDNLDVIIPVTFRVRGEVDLQTATFTPDNRTEEVRFRVKAVGNSWRIVEPKMPPHVGLTRMLNFVRQAGFETTDDAQRRLLASLESSLREGR
;
A
#
# COMPACT_ATOMS: atom_id res chain seq x y z
N MET A 1 38.76 32.98 -54.10
CA MET A 1 40.01 33.58 -53.61
C MET A 1 39.82 33.94 -52.14
N LEU A 2 40.67 33.36 -51.28
CA LEU A 2 41.06 33.73 -49.90
C LEU A 2 39.94 33.99 -48.87
N ALA A 3 39.73 33.12 -47.86
CA ALA A 3 40.55 32.88 -46.65
C ALA A 3 40.49 34.07 -45.67
N ALA A 4 40.33 33.93 -44.35
CA ALA A 4 40.04 32.86 -43.40
C ALA A 4 39.87 33.56 -42.02
N LEU A 5 39.37 32.84 -41.00
CA LEU A 5 39.94 32.73 -39.63
C LEU A 5 38.90 32.77 -38.50
N PHE A 6 39.14 31.86 -37.54
CA PHE A 6 38.62 31.71 -36.18
C PHE A 6 37.33 30.90 -35.97
N GLY A 7 37.49 29.60 -35.69
CA GLY A 7 36.70 28.91 -34.65
C GLY A 7 37.41 29.02 -33.29
N PRO A 8 37.14 28.15 -32.31
CA PRO A 8 35.89 27.48 -31.91
C PRO A 8 35.58 27.80 -30.42
N PHE A 9 34.32 27.74 -29.95
CA PHE A 9 34.08 27.58 -28.49
C PHE A 9 32.75 26.88 -28.21
N LEU A 10 32.88 25.79 -27.45
CA LEU A 10 31.85 24.96 -26.84
C LEU A 10 31.06 25.78 -25.80
N LEU A 11 29.73 25.68 -25.80
CA LEU A 11 28.89 25.92 -24.61
C LEU A 11 27.57 25.17 -24.75
N MET A 12 27.58 23.91 -24.31
CA MET A 12 26.43 23.37 -23.58
C MET A 12 26.33 24.18 -22.28
N ASP A 13 25.21 24.87 -22.03
CA ASP A 13 24.74 25.06 -20.66
C ASP A 13 23.24 25.35 -20.63
N GLN A 14 22.51 24.39 -20.06
CA GLN A 14 21.51 24.60 -19.02
C GLN A 14 20.41 25.65 -19.29
N VAL A 15 19.30 25.21 -19.89
CA VAL A 15 18.00 25.77 -19.47
C VAL A 15 17.60 25.02 -18.20
N GLN A 16 17.85 25.70 -17.09
CA GLN A 16 17.59 25.26 -15.72
C GLN A 16 16.13 24.85 -15.54
N ALA A 17 15.95 23.69 -14.89
CA ALA A 17 14.69 23.23 -14.34
C ALA A 17 14.16 24.22 -13.29
N GLN A 18 13.26 25.10 -13.72
CA GLN A 18 12.54 26.03 -12.84
C GLN A 18 11.11 25.53 -12.53
N ILE A 19 10.95 24.22 -12.40
CA ILE A 19 9.70 23.57 -11.99
C ILE A 19 10.04 22.69 -10.79
N GLY A 20 9.90 23.20 -9.56
CA GLY A 20 10.22 22.36 -8.39
C GLY A 20 9.84 22.90 -7.02
N LEU A 21 9.85 24.23 -6.81
CA LEU A 21 9.67 24.77 -5.45
C LEU A 21 8.23 25.22 -5.13
N GLY A 22 7.42 25.56 -6.14
CA GLY A 22 6.04 26.02 -5.92
C GLY A 22 5.02 24.91 -5.62
N GLN A 23 5.27 23.66 -6.04
CA GLN A 23 4.34 22.54 -5.84
C GLN A 23 4.47 21.86 -4.48
N VAL A 24 5.63 21.96 -3.81
CA VAL A 24 5.84 21.33 -2.50
C VAL A 24 4.97 21.99 -1.41
N GLY A 25 4.73 23.30 -1.52
CA GLY A 25 3.90 24.06 -0.57
C GLY A 25 2.38 23.85 -0.70
N SER A 26 1.89 23.22 -1.78
CA SER A 26 0.45 23.05 -2.03
C SER A 26 -0.08 21.64 -1.71
N LEU A 27 0.81 20.69 -1.39
CA LEU A 27 0.44 19.32 -1.04
C LEU A 27 -0.21 19.30 0.34
N LYS A 28 -1.49 18.94 0.39
CA LYS A 28 -2.34 19.05 1.58
C LYS A 28 -1.91 18.21 2.79
N ARG A 29 -0.98 17.25 2.64
CA ARG A 29 -0.59 16.25 3.66
C ARG A 29 0.85 15.79 3.47
N SER A 30 1.44 15.19 4.51
CA SER A 30 2.73 14.50 4.38
C SER A 30 2.56 13.16 3.62
N PRO A 31 3.61 12.63 2.98
CA PRO A 31 3.56 11.31 2.35
C PRO A 31 3.30 10.19 3.38
N ALA A 32 3.85 10.29 4.60
CA ALA A 32 3.57 9.34 5.68
C ALA A 32 2.10 9.35 6.12
N ASP A 33 1.43 10.50 6.14
CA ASP A 33 0.00 10.57 6.45
C ASP A 33 -0.87 9.81 5.45
N ILE A 34 -0.47 9.80 4.17
CA ILE A 34 -1.15 9.03 3.13
C ILE A 34 -0.98 7.54 3.38
N VAL A 35 0.25 7.09 3.62
CA VAL A 35 0.55 5.68 3.94
C VAL A 35 -0.20 5.24 5.19
N LYS A 36 -0.14 6.03 6.27
CA LYS A 36 -0.81 5.75 7.55
C LYS A 36 -2.33 5.58 7.41
N ARG A 37 -2.96 6.42 6.58
CA ARG A 37 -4.40 6.31 6.29
C ARG A 37 -4.72 5.10 5.45
N TYR A 38 -3.94 4.84 4.41
CA TYR A 38 -4.08 3.66 3.56
C TYR A 38 -4.00 2.37 4.39
N VAL A 39 -2.91 2.16 5.14
CA VAL A 39 -2.73 0.94 5.95
C VAL A 39 -3.78 0.80 7.03
N ARG A 40 -4.27 1.91 7.61
CA ARG A 40 -5.36 1.88 8.59
C ARG A 40 -6.69 1.44 7.97
N LEU A 41 -6.97 1.85 6.74
CA LEU A 41 -8.17 1.40 6.01
C LEU A 41 -8.04 -0.07 5.62
N ASP A 42 -6.85 -0.49 5.18
CA ASP A 42 -6.56 -1.88 4.87
C ASP A 42 -6.73 -2.80 6.10
N GLN A 43 -6.20 -2.39 7.26
CA GLN A 43 -6.40 -3.10 8.53
C GLN A 43 -7.87 -3.21 8.93
N LYS A 44 -8.69 -2.22 8.56
CA LYS A 44 -10.15 -2.23 8.74
C LYS A 44 -10.89 -3.02 7.67
N GLY A 45 -10.17 -3.69 6.78
CA GLY A 45 -10.68 -4.55 5.71
C GLY A 45 -11.41 -3.77 4.64
N ALA A 46 -10.98 -2.54 4.36
CA ALA A 46 -11.47 -1.78 3.22
C ALA A 46 -11.19 -2.51 1.90
N ARG A 47 -10.18 -3.39 1.83
CA ARG A 47 -9.83 -4.13 0.61
C ARG A 47 -10.39 -5.55 0.53
N LEU A 48 -11.30 -5.94 1.45
CA LEU A 48 -11.95 -7.25 1.45
C LEU A 48 -13.26 -7.30 0.66
N ASP A 49 -13.80 -6.15 0.28
CA ASP A 49 -15.10 -6.03 -0.40
C ASP A 49 -14.89 -5.47 -1.82
N VAL A 50 -15.73 -5.87 -2.76
CA VAL A 50 -15.69 -5.48 -4.17
C VAL A 50 -15.85 -3.95 -4.33
N MET A 51 -16.68 -3.33 -3.50
CA MET A 51 -16.82 -1.85 -3.46
C MET A 51 -15.72 -1.17 -2.62
N GLY A 52 -14.87 -1.96 -1.98
CA GLY A 52 -13.90 -1.50 -1.00
C GLY A 52 -12.71 -0.75 -1.60
N PHE A 53 -12.38 -1.00 -2.87
CA PHE A 53 -11.29 -0.33 -3.55
C PHE A 53 -11.50 1.18 -3.66
N ASP A 54 -12.73 1.64 -3.88
CA ASP A 54 -13.06 3.06 -4.00
C ASP A 54 -12.65 3.85 -2.74
N VAL A 55 -12.72 3.21 -1.57
CA VAL A 55 -12.34 3.81 -0.29
C VAL A 55 -10.84 4.10 -0.21
N VAL A 56 -10.01 3.26 -0.86
CA VAL A 56 -8.55 3.41 -0.86
C VAL A 56 -7.99 4.08 -2.12
N SER A 57 -8.79 4.17 -3.18
CA SER A 57 -8.42 4.74 -4.49
C SER A 57 -7.81 6.15 -4.40
N SER A 58 -8.23 6.95 -3.42
CA SER A 58 -7.71 8.31 -3.19
C SER A 58 -6.28 8.36 -2.63
N TYR A 59 -5.73 7.24 -2.14
CA TYR A 59 -4.39 7.14 -1.55
C TYR A 59 -3.37 6.51 -2.49
N VAL A 60 -3.83 5.91 -3.60
CA VAL A 60 -3.01 5.08 -4.49
C VAL A 60 -3.03 5.65 -5.91
N ASN A 61 -2.08 5.24 -6.73
CA ASN A 61 -1.99 5.64 -8.14
C ASN A 61 -2.34 4.50 -9.11
N TRP A 62 -2.60 3.30 -8.63
CA TRP A 62 -3.11 2.22 -9.48
C TRP A 62 -4.61 2.40 -9.75
N LYS A 63 -5.04 1.94 -10.94
CA LYS A 63 -6.41 2.13 -11.43
C LYS A 63 -7.39 1.08 -10.93
N GLU A 64 -6.89 -0.06 -10.50
CA GLU A 64 -7.67 -1.23 -10.11
C GLU A 64 -6.95 -2.02 -9.02
N GLU A 65 -7.74 -2.70 -8.19
CA GLU A 65 -7.26 -3.62 -7.17
C GLU A 65 -6.81 -4.93 -7.81
N PRO A 66 -5.57 -5.40 -7.60
CA PRO A 66 -5.15 -6.71 -8.06
C PRO A 66 -5.98 -7.83 -7.42
N ALA A 67 -6.13 -8.94 -8.13
CA ALA A 67 -6.69 -10.15 -7.53
C ALA A 67 -5.68 -10.77 -6.57
N TRP A 68 -6.13 -11.08 -5.35
CA TRP A 68 -5.32 -11.71 -4.32
C TRP A 68 -5.88 -13.08 -3.98
N ASP A 69 -4.99 -14.06 -3.88
CA ASP A 69 -5.28 -15.41 -3.39
C ASP A 69 -5.26 -15.49 -1.86
N ARG A 70 -4.68 -14.48 -1.21
CA ARG A 70 -4.45 -14.47 0.23
C ARG A 70 -4.67 -13.11 0.88
N VAL A 71 -4.91 -13.16 2.19
CA VAL A 71 -4.99 -12.00 3.09
C VAL A 71 -3.97 -12.18 4.21
N VAL A 72 -3.15 -11.16 4.43
CA VAL A 72 -2.18 -11.14 5.53
C VAL A 72 -2.87 -10.63 6.79
N LEU A 73 -2.79 -11.39 7.89
CA LEU A 73 -3.34 -10.96 9.17
C LEU A 73 -2.29 -10.24 9.98
N VAL A 74 -2.62 -9.01 10.38
CA VAL A 74 -1.73 -8.15 11.16
C VAL A 74 -2.38 -7.73 12.47
N HIS A 75 -1.56 -7.52 13.49
CA HIS A 75 -2.03 -6.97 14.77
C HIS A 75 -1.43 -5.61 15.12
N ALA A 76 -0.34 -5.21 14.46
CA ALA A 76 0.20 -3.87 14.56
C ALA A 76 0.82 -3.44 13.23
N VAL A 77 0.84 -2.13 13.02
CA VAL A 77 1.55 -1.47 11.93
C VAL A 77 2.27 -0.26 12.49
N ASP A 78 3.52 -0.07 12.07
CA ASP A 78 4.31 1.12 12.37
C ASP A 78 4.66 1.83 11.06
N VAL A 79 4.25 3.09 10.95
CA VAL A 79 4.59 3.96 9.83
C VAL A 79 5.48 5.06 10.37
N PRO A 80 6.77 5.10 10.02
CA PRO A 80 7.70 6.07 10.59
C PRO A 80 7.38 7.48 10.10
N GLU A 81 7.22 8.41 11.04
CA GLU A 81 7.04 9.84 10.74
C GLU A 81 8.38 10.59 10.64
N ASP A 82 9.45 10.00 11.20
CA ASP A 82 10.81 10.54 11.11
C ASP A 82 11.36 10.37 9.70
N HIS A 83 11.53 11.48 8.98
CA HIS A 83 12.06 11.53 7.62
C HIS A 83 13.48 10.93 7.49
N ARG A 84 14.23 10.83 8.59
CA ARG A 84 15.57 10.19 8.59
C ARG A 84 15.50 8.68 8.33
N LYS A 85 14.32 8.08 8.53
CA LYS A 85 14.06 6.66 8.24
C LYS A 85 13.59 6.45 6.80
N TRP A 86 13.32 7.52 6.05
CA TRP A 86 12.84 7.42 4.68
C TRP A 86 14.02 7.43 3.72
N GLU A 87 13.83 6.78 2.58
CA GLU A 87 14.72 6.94 1.44
C GLU A 87 14.13 8.01 0.52
N ILE A 88 14.85 9.12 0.35
CA ILE A 88 14.42 10.27 -0.45
C ILE A 88 14.98 10.07 -1.86
N LEU A 89 14.10 9.83 -2.84
CA LEU A 89 14.49 9.74 -4.25
C LEU A 89 14.56 11.14 -4.89
N ASP A 90 13.59 11.99 -4.56
CA ASP A 90 13.52 13.43 -4.88
C ASP A 90 12.53 14.12 -3.91
N ASN A 91 12.42 15.45 -3.97
CA ASN A 91 11.50 16.27 -3.17
C ASN A 91 10.01 15.88 -3.33
N LEU A 92 9.66 15.16 -4.41
CA LEU A 92 8.31 14.73 -4.74
C LEU A 92 8.17 13.20 -4.88
N ASP A 93 9.18 12.43 -4.45
CA ASP A 93 9.23 10.97 -4.58
C ASP A 93 10.04 10.36 -3.43
N VAL A 94 9.39 9.61 -2.55
CA VAL A 94 10.00 9.06 -1.33
C VAL A 94 9.62 7.61 -1.11
N ILE A 95 10.47 6.86 -0.43
CA ILE A 95 10.21 5.49 0.02
C ILE A 95 10.13 5.47 1.55
N ILE A 96 9.00 4.99 2.07
CA ILE A 96 8.70 4.90 3.50
C ILE A 96 8.68 3.41 3.91
N PRO A 97 9.59 2.95 4.79
CA PRO A 97 9.59 1.58 5.28
C PRO A 97 8.51 1.42 6.35
N VAL A 98 7.46 0.66 6.05
CA VAL A 98 6.36 0.35 6.96
C VAL A 98 6.57 -1.04 7.56
N THR A 99 6.45 -1.13 8.87
CA THR A 99 6.63 -2.40 9.59
C THR A 99 5.30 -2.97 10.01
N PHE A 100 4.97 -4.16 9.53
CA PHE A 100 3.80 -4.93 9.95
C PHE A 100 4.20 -6.01 10.95
N ARG A 101 3.40 -6.18 12.01
CA ARG A 101 3.46 -7.36 12.87
C ARG A 101 2.41 -8.36 12.40
N VAL A 102 2.88 -9.34 11.63
CA VAL A 102 2.09 -10.38 11.00
C VAL A 102 1.82 -11.50 12.01
N ARG A 103 0.60 -12.05 11.94
CA ARG A 103 0.18 -13.24 12.71
C ARG A 103 0.11 -14.50 11.86
N GLY A 104 0.01 -14.34 10.55
CA GLY A 104 -0.19 -15.40 9.60
C GLY A 104 -0.98 -14.91 8.41
N GLU A 105 -1.41 -15.86 7.59
CA GLU A 105 -2.06 -15.59 6.31
C GLU A 105 -3.29 -16.47 6.16
N VAL A 106 -4.32 -15.94 5.50
CA VAL A 106 -5.50 -16.70 5.10
C VAL A 106 -5.42 -16.92 3.60
N ASP A 107 -5.43 -18.18 3.19
CA ASP A 107 -5.65 -18.58 1.80
C ASP A 107 -7.16 -18.52 1.51
N LEU A 108 -7.55 -17.68 0.55
CA LEU A 108 -8.95 -17.43 0.20
C LEU A 108 -9.57 -18.54 -0.65
N GLN A 109 -8.76 -19.35 -1.34
CA GLN A 109 -9.24 -20.44 -2.18
C GLN A 109 -9.63 -21.66 -1.33
N THR A 110 -8.80 -21.96 -0.34
CA THR A 110 -8.96 -23.11 0.55
C THR A 110 -9.63 -22.76 1.88
N ALA A 111 -9.84 -21.47 2.14
CA ALA A 111 -10.33 -20.95 3.42
C ALA A 111 -9.49 -21.48 4.60
N THR A 112 -8.16 -21.46 4.45
CA THR A 112 -7.22 -21.98 5.47
C THR A 112 -6.44 -20.84 6.09
N PHE A 113 -6.32 -20.84 7.42
CA PHE A 113 -5.42 -19.95 8.15
C PHE A 113 -4.11 -20.66 8.46
N THR A 114 -2.99 -20.06 8.07
CA THR A 114 -1.64 -20.51 8.40
C THR A 114 -0.99 -19.50 9.34
N PRO A 115 -0.78 -19.85 10.63
CA PRO A 115 -0.07 -18.99 11.56
C PRO A 115 1.39 -18.77 11.13
N ASP A 116 1.83 -17.51 11.18
CA ASP A 116 3.22 -17.12 10.96
C ASP A 116 3.50 -15.79 11.67
N ASN A 117 4.09 -15.88 12.86
CA ASN A 117 4.41 -14.71 13.67
C ASN A 117 5.73 -14.12 13.21
N ARG A 118 5.66 -13.12 12.33
CA ARG A 118 6.82 -12.43 11.78
C ARG A 118 6.67 -10.91 11.79
N THR A 119 7.81 -10.25 11.68
CA THR A 119 7.86 -8.82 11.35
C THR A 119 8.13 -8.70 9.87
N GLU A 120 7.30 -7.95 9.16
CA GLU A 120 7.40 -7.74 7.72
C GLU A 120 7.63 -6.25 7.46
N GLU A 121 8.73 -5.89 6.79
CA GLU A 121 8.97 -4.53 6.29
C GLU A 121 8.49 -4.44 4.85
N VAL A 122 7.62 -3.47 4.57
CA VAL A 122 7.15 -3.15 3.23
C VAL A 122 7.53 -1.72 2.89
N ARG A 123 8.23 -1.52 1.78
CA ARG A 123 8.73 -0.22 1.34
C ARG A 123 7.73 0.47 0.43
N PHE A 124 6.97 1.42 0.97
CA PHE A 124 5.97 2.19 0.23
C PHE A 124 6.62 3.34 -0.52
N ARG A 125 6.64 3.26 -1.84
CA ARG A 125 7.01 4.39 -2.69
C ARG A 125 5.81 5.32 -2.86
N VAL A 126 6.00 6.58 -2.51
CA VAL A 126 4.97 7.62 -2.51
C VAL A 126 5.45 8.78 -3.38
N LYS A 127 4.63 9.15 -4.37
CA LYS A 127 4.95 10.21 -5.33
C LYS A 127 3.87 11.27 -5.34
N ALA A 128 4.25 12.52 -5.55
CA ALA A 128 3.29 13.59 -5.82
C ALA A 128 2.68 13.39 -7.22
N VAL A 129 1.36 13.27 -7.28
CA VAL A 129 0.58 13.15 -8.51
C VAL A 129 -0.51 14.23 -8.50
N GLY A 130 -0.39 15.20 -9.39
CA GLY A 130 -1.22 16.41 -9.34
C GLY A 130 -0.94 17.20 -8.05
N ASN A 131 -1.98 17.42 -7.24
CA ASN A 131 -1.87 18.13 -5.96
C ASN A 131 -2.01 17.21 -4.73
N SER A 132 -1.61 15.93 -4.84
CA SER A 132 -1.69 14.97 -3.74
C SER A 132 -0.58 13.93 -3.82
N TRP A 133 -0.11 13.48 -2.66
CA TRP A 133 0.74 12.30 -2.55
C TRP A 133 -0.09 11.04 -2.82
N ARG A 134 0.49 10.10 -3.58
CA ARG A 134 -0.11 8.81 -3.91
C ARG A 134 0.92 7.70 -3.74
N ILE A 135 0.49 6.58 -3.19
CA ILE A 135 1.27 5.34 -3.19
C ILE A 135 1.31 4.82 -4.62
N VAL A 136 2.51 4.70 -5.17
CA VAL A 136 2.73 4.12 -6.50
C VAL A 136 3.09 2.64 -6.41
N GLU A 137 3.84 2.27 -5.38
CA GLU A 137 4.28 0.90 -5.09
C GLU A 137 4.39 0.69 -3.57
N PRO A 138 4.28 -0.55 -3.07
CA PRO A 138 4.00 -1.77 -3.82
C PRO A 138 2.50 -1.99 -3.98
N LYS A 139 2.15 -2.87 -4.92
CA LYS A 139 0.90 -3.62 -4.85
C LYS A 139 1.14 -4.82 -3.93
N MET A 140 0.46 -4.89 -2.80
CA MET A 140 0.62 -5.95 -1.80
C MET A 140 -0.75 -6.56 -1.45
N PRO A 141 -0.83 -7.82 -0.99
CA PRO A 141 -2.11 -8.37 -0.54
C PRO A 141 -2.74 -7.54 0.60
N PRO A 142 -4.05 -7.67 0.85
CA PRO A 142 -4.71 -6.99 1.96
C PRO A 142 -4.06 -7.36 3.29
N HIS A 143 -3.70 -6.36 4.10
CA HIS A 143 -3.18 -6.52 5.45
C HIS A 143 -4.25 -6.16 6.46
N VAL A 144 -4.97 -7.17 6.95
CA VAL A 144 -6.23 -6.98 7.68
C VAL A 144 -6.09 -7.37 9.16
N GLY A 145 -6.79 -6.65 10.04
CA GLY A 145 -6.88 -7.02 11.45
C GLY A 145 -7.74 -8.27 11.68
N LEU A 146 -7.35 -9.11 12.65
CA LEU A 146 -8.06 -10.35 12.99
C LEU A 146 -9.57 -10.18 13.19
N THR A 147 -9.98 -9.16 13.94
CA THR A 147 -11.41 -8.89 14.20
C THR A 147 -12.18 -8.64 12.90
N ARG A 148 -11.59 -7.92 11.96
CA ARG A 148 -12.23 -7.65 10.68
C ARG A 148 -12.31 -8.91 9.83
N MET A 149 -11.26 -9.72 9.81
CA MET A 149 -11.27 -11.00 9.10
C MET A 149 -12.34 -11.94 9.65
N LEU A 150 -12.46 -12.07 10.98
CA LEU A 150 -13.51 -12.88 11.62
C LEU A 150 -14.92 -12.42 11.21
N ASN A 151 -15.16 -11.11 11.17
CA ASN A 151 -16.45 -10.57 10.74
C ASN A 151 -16.73 -10.86 9.26
N PHE A 152 -15.71 -10.76 8.40
CA PHE A 152 -15.82 -11.11 6.99
C PHE A 152 -16.16 -12.59 6.79
N VAL A 153 -15.44 -13.50 7.45
CA VAL A 153 -15.69 -14.96 7.37
C VAL A 153 -17.11 -15.31 7.84
N ARG A 154 -17.58 -14.70 8.94
CA ARG A 154 -18.95 -14.88 9.44
C ARG A 154 -19.98 -14.42 8.42
N GLN A 155 -19.81 -13.22 7.88
CA GLN A 155 -20.73 -12.67 6.89
C GLN A 155 -20.82 -13.59 5.66
N ALA A 156 -19.68 -14.01 5.13
CA ALA A 156 -19.63 -14.96 4.01
C ALA A 156 -20.32 -16.29 4.34
N GLY A 157 -20.20 -16.78 5.58
CA GLY A 157 -20.86 -18.00 6.04
C GLY A 157 -22.39 -17.89 6.11
N PHE A 158 -22.91 -16.69 6.40
CA PHE A 158 -24.34 -16.41 6.38
C PHE A 158 -24.88 -16.24 4.95
N GLU A 159 -24.10 -15.66 4.05
CA GLU A 159 -24.51 -15.38 2.67
C GLU A 159 -24.41 -16.60 1.76
N THR A 160 -23.49 -17.53 2.02
CA THR A 160 -23.36 -18.74 1.21
C THR A 160 -24.55 -19.68 1.36
N THR A 161 -25.04 -20.21 0.23
CA THR A 161 -26.05 -21.26 0.17
C THR A 161 -25.43 -22.66 0.09
N ASP A 162 -24.12 -22.77 -0.12
CA ASP A 162 -23.40 -24.05 -0.20
C ASP A 162 -22.98 -24.53 1.19
N ASP A 163 -23.50 -25.68 1.61
CA ASP A 163 -23.18 -26.31 2.89
C ASP A 163 -21.70 -26.72 3.01
N ALA A 164 -21.05 -27.11 1.91
CA ALA A 164 -19.63 -27.45 1.93
C ALA A 164 -18.79 -26.19 2.21
N GLN A 165 -19.04 -25.11 1.48
CA GLN A 165 -18.41 -23.82 1.71
C GLN A 165 -18.68 -23.27 3.11
N ARG A 166 -19.91 -23.39 3.62
CA ARG A 166 -20.27 -22.97 4.98
C ARG A 166 -19.45 -23.69 6.05
N ARG A 167 -19.20 -25.00 5.88
CA ARG A 167 -18.33 -25.78 6.79
C ARG A 167 -16.87 -25.34 6.73
N LEU A 168 -16.35 -25.05 5.53
CA LEU A 168 -15.00 -24.51 5.38
C LEU A 168 -14.84 -23.17 6.10
N LEU A 169 -15.79 -22.24 5.92
CA LEU A 169 -15.78 -20.95 6.60
C LEU A 169 -15.91 -21.08 8.12
N ALA A 170 -16.71 -22.02 8.62
CA ALA A 170 -16.79 -22.31 10.07
C ALA A 170 -15.48 -22.89 10.63
N SER A 171 -14.79 -23.73 9.86
CA SER A 171 -13.45 -24.22 10.22
C SER A 171 -12.45 -23.08 10.27
N LEU A 172 -12.43 -22.22 9.25
CA LEU A 172 -11.58 -21.04 9.20
C LEU A 172 -11.83 -20.12 10.40
N GLU A 173 -13.09 -19.84 10.74
CA GLU A 173 -13.44 -19.03 11.90
C GLU A 173 -12.87 -19.63 13.19
N SER A 174 -13.00 -20.94 13.36
CA SER A 174 -12.45 -21.66 14.54
C SER A 174 -10.93 -21.52 14.59
N SER A 175 -10.21 -21.79 13.49
CA SER A 175 -8.76 -21.65 13.42
C SER A 175 -8.29 -20.21 13.70
N LEU A 176 -9.01 -19.20 13.21
CA LEU A 176 -8.72 -17.79 13.47
C LEU A 176 -8.91 -17.40 14.95
N ARG A 177 -9.87 -18.02 15.64
CA ARG A 177 -10.10 -17.80 17.07
C ARG A 177 -9.06 -18.50 17.94
N GLU A 178 -8.62 -19.69 17.56
CA GLU A 178 -7.57 -20.45 18.25
C GLU A 178 -6.20 -19.78 18.13
N GLY A 179 -5.92 -19.13 16.99
CA GLY A 179 -4.71 -18.33 16.77
C GLY A 179 -4.67 -16.95 17.44
N ARG A 180 -5.59 -16.67 18.39
CA ARG A 180 -5.70 -15.38 19.08
C ARG A 180 -4.57 -15.14 20.08
#